data_AF-A0A2V6GNS0-F1
#
_entry.id   AF-A0A2V6GNS0-F1
#
_cell.length_a   1.000
_cell.length_b   1.000
_cell.length_c   1.000
_cell.angle_alpha   90.00
_cell.angle_beta   90.00
_cell.angle_gamma   90.00
#
_symmetry.space_group_name_H-M   'P 1'
#
loop_
_entity.id
_entity.type
_entity.pdbx_description
1 polymer ?
#
loop_
_entity_poly.entity_id
_entity_poly.type
_entity_poly.pdbx_seq_one_letter_code
_entity_poly.pdbx_strand_id
1 'polypeptide(L)'
;IISLSGIVFSRSVRVAGDELDEAIVQYMKRAYNLMVGERTAEEIKIKIGSAYPSEKETSVEVKGRDLVAGLPKTLMITSQEVREALLEPISTIVDSVRITLERCPPELSADLVDRGLVLAGGGALLRGFDKLLSEETGLPVHVAEDPLSAVAE
;
A
#
# COMPACT_ATOMS: atom_id res chain seq x y z
N ILE A 1 3.94 14.04 -12.18
CA ILE A 1 3.15 15.21 -12.62
C ILE A 1 3.24 15.30 -14.13
N ILE A 2 2.10 15.17 -14.80
CA ILE A 2 2.00 15.23 -16.27
C ILE A 2 1.24 16.50 -16.63
N SER A 3 1.76 17.28 -17.56
CA SER A 3 1.07 18.45 -18.13
C SER A 3 1.44 18.57 -19.60
N LEU A 4 0.49 18.99 -20.45
CA LEU A 4 0.69 19.15 -21.90
C LEU A 4 1.38 17.94 -22.56
N SER A 5 0.95 16.73 -22.21
CA SER A 5 1.51 15.45 -22.71
C SER A 5 3.00 15.21 -22.37
N GLY A 6 3.56 15.98 -21.44
CA GLY A 6 4.93 15.85 -20.96
C GLY A 6 5.00 15.56 -19.46
N ILE A 7 6.09 14.91 -19.03
CA ILE A 7 6.40 14.73 -17.61
C ILE A 7 7.10 15.99 -17.12
N VAL A 8 6.46 16.72 -16.21
CA VAL A 8 7.04 17.92 -15.58
C VAL A 8 7.97 17.52 -14.44
N PHE A 9 7.53 16.57 -13.63
CA PHE A 9 8.32 16.00 -12.56
C PHE A 9 7.89 14.55 -12.30
N SER A 10 8.85 13.67 -12.08
CA SER A 10 8.62 12.26 -11.73
C SER A 10 9.60 11.81 -10.68
N ARG A 11 9.11 11.00 -9.74
CA ARG A 11 9.91 10.29 -8.77
C ARG A 11 9.52 8.82 -8.79
N SER A 12 10.51 7.95 -8.65
CA SER A 12 10.32 6.51 -8.53
C SER A 12 10.99 6.03 -7.25
N VAL A 13 10.30 5.16 -6.53
CA VAL A 13 10.81 4.46 -5.35
C VAL A 13 10.70 2.97 -5.59
N ARG A 14 11.68 2.20 -5.12
CA ARG A 14 11.68 0.73 -5.19
C ARG A 14 10.98 0.15 -3.96
N VAL A 15 9.73 0.55 -3.76
CA VAL A 15 8.85 0.06 -2.70
C VAL A 15 7.45 -0.07 -3.30
N ALA A 16 7.00 -1.31 -3.47
CA ALA A 16 5.75 -1.66 -4.11
C ALA A 16 5.19 -2.96 -3.52
N GLY A 17 4.54 -3.79 -4.35
CA GLY A 17 3.83 -5.00 -3.93
C GLY A 17 4.70 -6.00 -3.16
N ASP A 18 5.95 -6.20 -3.61
CA ASP A 18 6.87 -7.20 -3.04
C ASP A 18 7.36 -6.76 -1.64
N GLU A 19 7.67 -5.47 -1.47
CA GLU A 19 8.06 -4.92 -0.16
C GLU A 19 6.89 -4.96 0.84
N LEU A 20 5.65 -4.84 0.38
CA LEU A 20 4.47 -5.03 1.25
C LEU A 20 4.34 -6.49 1.71
N ASP A 21 4.63 -7.45 0.83
CA ASP A 21 4.59 -8.88 1.19
C ASP A 21 5.70 -9.23 2.17
N GLU A 22 6.93 -8.75 1.91
CA GLU A 22 8.06 -8.93 2.82
C GLU A 22 7.78 -8.32 4.20
N ALA A 23 7.15 -7.14 4.25
CA ALA A 23 6.76 -6.53 5.52
C ALA A 23 5.80 -7.41 6.33
N ILE A 24 4.83 -8.07 5.68
CA ILE A 24 3.94 -9.05 6.32
C ILE A 24 4.72 -10.27 6.79
N VAL A 25 5.61 -10.84 5.97
CA VAL A 25 6.46 -11.98 6.37
C VAL A 25 7.26 -11.65 7.62
N GLN A 26 7.90 -10.47 7.65
CA GLN A 26 8.70 -10.03 8.78
C GLN A 26 7.84 -9.76 10.02
N TYR A 27 6.63 -9.21 9.87
CA TYR A 27 5.70 -9.05 10.98
C TYR A 27 5.34 -10.39 11.61
N MET A 28 4.95 -11.38 10.81
CA MET A 28 4.61 -12.74 11.29
C MET A 28 5.77 -13.40 12.04
N LYS A 29 6.99 -13.22 11.52
CA LYS A 29 8.21 -13.73 12.15
C LYS A 29 8.47 -13.08 13.51
N ARG A 30 8.35 -11.75 13.61
CA ARG A 30 8.66 -10.99 14.83
C ARG A 30 7.57 -11.11 15.90
N ALA A 31 6.30 -11.01 15.52
CA ALA A 31 5.17 -11.02 16.44
C ALA A 31 4.80 -12.43 16.92
N TYR A 32 4.86 -13.42 16.02
CA TYR A 32 4.32 -14.76 16.26
C TYR A 32 5.34 -15.90 16.24
N ASN A 33 6.60 -15.61 15.91
CA ASN A 33 7.60 -16.64 15.56
C ASN A 33 7.09 -17.60 14.50
N LEU A 34 6.24 -17.12 13.58
CA LEU A 34 5.65 -17.90 12.51
C LEU A 34 6.34 -17.57 11.18
N MET A 35 6.88 -18.59 10.54
CA MET A 35 7.41 -18.48 9.19
C MET A 35 6.30 -18.77 8.18
N VAL A 36 6.05 -17.80 7.31
CA VAL A 36 5.13 -17.88 6.16
C VAL A 36 5.90 -17.58 4.88
N GLY A 37 5.44 -18.10 3.74
CA GLY A 37 6.03 -17.80 2.43
C GLY A 37 5.42 -16.55 1.80
N GLU A 38 6.08 -16.02 0.76
CA GLU A 38 5.64 -14.83 0.01
C GLU A 38 4.20 -14.96 -0.50
N ARG A 39 3.84 -16.10 -1.10
CA ARG A 39 2.47 -16.35 -1.56
C ARG A 39 1.42 -16.23 -0.44
N THR A 40 1.74 -16.73 0.75
CA THR A 40 0.84 -16.62 1.90
C THR A 40 0.73 -15.16 2.37
N ALA A 41 1.84 -14.42 2.36
CA ALA A 41 1.84 -12.99 2.65
C ALA A 41 1.00 -12.19 1.64
N GLU A 42 1.13 -12.48 0.36
CA GLU A 42 0.33 -11.85 -0.69
C GLU A 42 -1.17 -12.16 -0.53
N GLU A 43 -1.53 -13.41 -0.19
CA GLU A 43 -2.92 -13.76 0.10
C GLU A 43 -3.47 -12.99 1.31
N ILE A 44 -2.66 -12.77 2.35
CA ILE A 44 -3.02 -11.94 3.51
C ILE A 44 -3.23 -10.49 3.06
N LYS A 45 -2.29 -9.92 2.29
CA LYS A 45 -2.36 -8.57 1.73
C LYS A 45 -3.65 -8.35 0.95
N ILE A 46 -4.00 -9.27 0.05
CA ILE A 46 -5.21 -9.17 -0.77
C ILE A 46 -6.49 -9.30 0.09
N LYS A 47 -6.54 -10.28 1.01
CA LYS A 47 -7.75 -10.57 1.79
C LYS A 47 -8.07 -9.50 2.82
N ILE A 48 -7.09 -9.08 3.61
CA ILE A 48 -7.31 -8.20 4.77
C ILE A 48 -6.36 -7.00 4.83
N GLY A 49 -5.47 -6.82 3.85
CA GLY A 49 -4.59 -5.67 3.78
C GLY A 49 -5.36 -4.36 3.63
N SER A 50 -4.89 -3.35 4.35
CA SER A 50 -5.47 -2.01 4.37
C SER A 50 -4.41 -0.98 4.74
N ALA A 51 -4.49 0.19 4.12
CA ALA A 51 -3.65 1.35 4.41
C ALA A 51 -4.29 2.33 5.41
N TYR A 52 -5.59 2.18 5.71
CA TYR A 52 -6.36 3.14 6.50
C TYR A 52 -7.33 2.45 7.47
N PRO A 53 -7.60 3.01 8.65
CA PRO A 53 -8.61 2.49 9.58
C PRO A 53 -9.96 2.23 8.90
N SER A 54 -10.49 1.03 9.09
CA SER A 54 -11.80 0.62 8.60
C SER A 54 -12.76 0.48 9.78
N GLU A 55 -14.05 0.80 9.60
CA GLU A 55 -15.05 0.68 10.68
C GLU A 55 -15.20 -0.75 11.20
N LYS A 56 -14.91 -1.74 10.34
CA LYS A 56 -14.93 -3.16 10.68
C LYS A 56 -13.57 -3.76 10.38
N GLU A 57 -12.88 -4.17 11.43
CA GLU A 57 -11.68 -4.98 11.30
C GLU A 57 -12.06 -6.42 10.89
N THR A 58 -11.27 -7.00 10.01
CA THR A 58 -11.44 -8.35 9.48
C THR A 58 -10.30 -9.24 9.96
N SER A 59 -10.46 -10.56 9.89
CA SER A 59 -9.41 -11.49 10.27
C SER A 59 -9.38 -12.69 9.34
N VAL A 60 -8.21 -13.32 9.25
CA VAL A 60 -7.96 -14.49 8.42
C VAL A 60 -7.10 -15.50 9.17
N GLU A 61 -7.41 -16.78 8.95
CA GLU A 61 -6.59 -17.88 9.42
C GLU A 61 -5.33 -18.02 8.55
N VAL A 62 -4.17 -18.02 9.18
CA VAL A 62 -2.86 -18.16 8.53
C VAL A 62 -2.15 -19.40 9.04
N LYS A 63 -1.65 -20.19 8.10
CA LYS A 63 -0.89 -21.42 8.35
C LYS A 63 0.57 -21.18 8.01
N GLY A 64 1.45 -21.59 8.92
CA GLY A 64 2.89 -21.46 8.74
C GLY A 64 3.65 -22.48 9.58
N ARG A 65 4.97 -22.30 9.61
CA ARG A 65 5.86 -23.11 10.45
C ARG A 65 6.24 -22.33 11.70
N ASP A 66 5.97 -22.88 12.87
CA ASP A 66 6.46 -22.32 14.13
C ASP A 66 7.98 -22.45 14.17
N LEU A 67 8.69 -21.33 14.37
CA LEU A 67 10.16 -21.30 14.40
C LEU A 67 10.75 -21.82 15.71
N VAL A 68 9.95 -21.87 16.78
CA VAL A 68 10.35 -22.39 18.08
C VAL A 68 10.17 -23.91 18.12
N ALA A 69 8.96 -24.38 17.78
CA ALA A 69 8.63 -25.81 17.83
C ALA A 69 9.02 -26.57 16.55
N GLY A 70 9.21 -25.88 15.43
CA GLY A 70 9.50 -26.47 14.13
C GLY A 70 8.30 -27.13 13.44
N LEU A 71 7.11 -27.09 14.05
CA LEU A 71 5.89 -27.77 13.60
C LEU A 71 4.91 -26.80 12.89
N PRO A 72 3.99 -27.32 12.05
CA PRO A 72 2.92 -26.51 11.49
C PRO A 72 2.05 -25.89 12.58
N LYS A 73 1.80 -24.58 12.48
CA LYS A 73 0.97 -23.80 13.39
C LYS A 73 0.00 -22.94 12.61
N THR A 74 -1.17 -22.78 13.19
CA THR A 74 -2.27 -21.99 12.63
C THR A 74 -2.63 -20.90 13.62
N LEU A 75 -2.78 -19.66 13.15
CA LEU A 75 -3.21 -18.52 13.97
C LEU A 75 -4.15 -17.61 13.19
N MET A 76 -4.88 -16.76 13.91
CA MET A 76 -5.72 -15.72 13.32
C MET A 76 -4.94 -14.40 13.35
N ILE A 77 -4.89 -13.70 12.22
CA ILE A 77 -4.36 -12.34 12.11
C ILE A 77 -5.47 -11.38 11.69
N THR A 78 -5.44 -10.17 12.24
CA THR A 78 -6.42 -9.11 11.97
C THR A 78 -5.91 -8.08 10.96
N SER A 79 -6.82 -7.36 10.30
CA SER A 79 -6.47 -6.27 9.38
C SER A 79 -5.74 -5.12 10.06
N GLN A 80 -5.93 -4.92 11.36
CA GLN A 80 -5.18 -3.93 12.14
C GLN A 80 -3.69 -4.29 12.24
N GLU A 81 -3.38 -5.55 12.52
CA GLU A 81 -2.00 -6.03 12.59
C GLU A 81 -1.31 -5.99 11.21
N VAL A 82 -2.05 -6.33 10.15
CA VAL A 82 -1.52 -6.18 8.78
C VAL A 82 -1.29 -4.70 8.47
N ARG A 83 -2.18 -3.80 8.85
CA ARG A 83 -1.98 -2.35 8.68
C ARG A 83 -0.72 -1.86 9.41
N GLU A 84 -0.46 -2.35 10.62
CA GLU A 84 0.77 -2.07 11.36
C GLU A 84 2.01 -2.59 10.62
N ALA A 85 1.96 -3.83 10.10
CA ALA A 85 3.02 -4.42 9.31
C ALA A 85 3.37 -3.58 8.07
N LEU A 86 2.35 -3.00 7.41
CA LEU A 86 2.51 -2.24 6.17
C LEU A 86 2.88 -0.76 6.39
N LEU A 87 2.96 -0.27 7.62
CA LEU A 87 3.14 1.16 7.91
C LEU A 87 4.41 1.75 7.28
N GLU A 88 5.54 1.07 7.43
CA GLU A 88 6.85 1.52 6.91
C GLU A 88 6.90 1.61 5.37
N PRO A 89 6.56 0.55 4.60
CA PRO A 89 6.54 0.64 3.14
C PRO A 89 5.50 1.65 2.63
N ILE A 90 4.32 1.73 3.26
CA ILE A 90 3.31 2.72 2.89
C ILE A 90 3.81 4.15 3.15
N SER A 91 4.43 4.42 4.29
CA SER A 91 5.00 5.74 4.60
C SER A 91 6.02 6.16 3.55
N THR A 92 6.87 5.23 3.09
CA THR A 92 7.84 5.51 2.04
C THR A 92 7.19 5.93 0.72
N ILE A 93 6.05 5.30 0.37
CA ILE A 93 5.28 5.67 -0.83
C ILE A 93 4.64 7.05 -0.64
N VAL A 94 4.01 7.30 0.50
CA VAL A 94 3.39 8.60 0.85
C VAL A 94 4.43 9.73 0.80
N ASP A 95 5.62 9.51 1.35
CA ASP A 95 6.71 10.48 1.32
C ASP A 95 7.18 10.79 -0.10
N SER A 96 7.25 9.77 -0.97
CA SER A 96 7.55 9.96 -2.39
C SER A 96 6.52 10.84 -3.09
N VAL A 97 5.23 10.67 -2.77
CA VAL A 97 4.14 11.51 -3.28
C VAL A 97 4.28 12.94 -2.76
N ARG A 98 4.47 13.15 -1.45
CA ARG A 98 4.65 14.48 -0.87
C ARG A 98 5.80 15.25 -1.50
N ILE A 99 6.97 14.63 -1.64
CA ILE A 99 8.13 15.30 -2.23
C ILE A 99 7.89 15.59 -3.73
N THR A 100 7.09 14.77 -4.41
CA THR A 100 6.68 15.04 -5.79
C THR A 100 5.79 16.28 -5.88
N LEU A 101 4.86 16.46 -4.94
CA LEU A 101 3.99 17.63 -4.86
C LEU A 101 4.76 18.91 -4.47
N GLU A 102 5.73 18.82 -3.57
CA GLU A 102 6.60 19.96 -3.20
C GLU A 102 7.44 20.50 -4.38
N ARG A 103 7.73 19.64 -5.36
CA ARG A 103 8.45 20.01 -6.58
C ARG A 103 7.53 20.49 -7.71
N CYS A 104 6.22 20.52 -7.48
CA CYS A 104 5.26 21.02 -8.45
C CYS A 104 5.44 22.54 -8.64
N PRO A 105 5.60 23.02 -9.88
CA PRO A 105 5.55 24.45 -10.16
C PRO A 105 4.21 25.06 -9.71
N PRO A 106 4.20 26.28 -9.16
CA PRO A 106 2.98 26.95 -8.72
C PRO A 106 1.89 27.03 -9.80
N GLU A 107 2.31 27.17 -11.07
CA GLU A 107 1.42 27.28 -12.23
C GLU A 107 0.56 26.02 -12.44
N LEU A 108 1.01 24.86 -11.96
CA LEU A 108 0.31 23.58 -12.07
C LEU A 108 -0.35 23.16 -10.75
N SER A 109 -0.04 23.85 -9.65
CA SER A 109 -0.55 23.51 -8.33
C SER A 109 -2.06 23.77 -8.22
N ALA A 110 -2.57 24.81 -8.90
CA ALA A 110 -4.01 25.09 -8.95
C ALA A 110 -4.80 23.93 -9.59
N ASP A 111 -4.31 23.40 -10.71
CA ASP A 111 -4.94 22.26 -11.39
C ASP A 111 -4.95 20.99 -10.52
N LEU A 112 -3.93 20.78 -9.70
CA LEU A 112 -3.87 19.65 -8.76
C LEU A 112 -4.90 19.77 -7.63
N VAL A 113 -5.18 20.97 -7.17
CA VAL A 113 -6.23 21.21 -6.15
C VAL A 113 -7.61 20.86 -6.71
N ASP A 114 -7.88 21.21 -7.97
CA ASP A 114 -9.18 20.97 -8.59
C ASP A 114 -9.35 19.52 -9.06
N ARG A 115 -8.31 18.90 -9.64
CA ARG A 115 -8.39 17.55 -10.25
C ARG A 115 -7.90 16.43 -9.36
N GLY A 116 -7.03 16.72 -8.40
CA GLY A 116 -6.47 15.73 -7.49
C GLY A 116 -5.44 14.78 -8.09
N LEU A 117 -5.29 13.64 -7.42
CA LEU A 117 -4.38 12.55 -7.77
C LEU A 117 -5.16 11.38 -8.36
N VAL A 118 -4.54 10.66 -9.29
CA VAL A 118 -5.07 9.40 -9.82
C VAL A 118 -4.14 8.25 -9.43
N LEU A 119 -4.69 7.23 -8.77
CA LEU A 119 -4.01 6.00 -8.41
C LEU A 119 -4.27 4.93 -9.47
N ALA A 120 -3.19 4.30 -9.93
CA ALA A 120 -3.23 3.19 -10.87
C ALA A 120 -2.25 2.08 -10.43
N GLY A 121 -2.36 0.91 -11.04
CA GLY A 121 -1.60 -0.29 -10.69
C GLY A 121 -2.26 -1.13 -9.60
N GLY A 122 -1.79 -2.37 -9.41
CA GLY A 122 -2.35 -3.29 -8.41
C GLY A 122 -2.28 -2.78 -6.97
N GLY A 123 -1.31 -1.94 -6.64
CA GLY A 123 -1.20 -1.29 -5.33
C GLY A 123 -2.35 -0.34 -5.00
N ALA A 124 -3.05 0.19 -6.02
CA ALA A 124 -4.22 1.04 -5.83
C ALA A 124 -5.42 0.29 -5.20
N LEU A 125 -5.41 -1.05 -5.24
CA LEU A 125 -6.45 -1.91 -4.66
C LEU A 125 -6.30 -2.11 -3.15
N LEU A 126 -5.23 -1.59 -2.55
CA LEU A 126 -5.05 -1.64 -1.10
C LEU A 126 -6.11 -0.77 -0.41
N ARG A 127 -6.91 -1.38 0.48
CA ARG A 127 -8.09 -0.75 1.06
C ARG A 127 -7.75 0.53 1.82
N GLY A 128 -8.35 1.64 1.39
CA GLY A 128 -8.19 2.95 2.03
C GLY A 128 -6.89 3.66 1.68
N PHE A 129 -6.14 3.20 0.68
CA PHE A 129 -4.90 3.87 0.28
C PHE A 129 -5.17 5.25 -0.36
N ASP A 130 -6.26 5.37 -1.11
CA ASP A 130 -6.84 6.63 -1.58
C ASP A 130 -7.14 7.60 -0.42
N LYS A 131 -7.78 7.11 0.64
CA LYS A 131 -8.12 7.91 1.83
C LYS A 131 -6.87 8.39 2.56
N LEU A 132 -5.91 7.49 2.79
CA LEU A 132 -4.64 7.84 3.41
C LEU A 132 -3.92 8.93 2.62
N LEU A 133 -3.80 8.77 1.30
CA LEU A 133 -3.15 9.77 0.47
C LEU A 133 -3.91 11.10 0.45
N SER A 134 -5.25 11.06 0.48
CA SER A 134 -6.05 12.28 0.55
C SER A 134 -5.84 13.02 1.86
N GLU A 135 -5.78 12.30 2.99
CA GLU A 135 -5.48 12.89 4.31
C GLU A 135 -4.07 13.49 4.37
N GLU A 136 -3.07 12.75 3.88
CA GLU A 136 -1.66 13.16 3.95
C GLU A 136 -1.28 14.27 2.97
N THR A 137 -1.99 14.40 1.85
CA THR A 137 -1.71 15.40 0.82
C THR A 137 -2.68 16.57 0.82
N GLY A 138 -3.86 16.43 1.42
CA GLY A 138 -4.95 17.41 1.37
C GLY A 138 -5.60 17.53 -0.01
N LEU A 139 -5.30 16.62 -0.95
CA LEU A 139 -5.84 16.61 -2.32
C LEU A 139 -6.89 15.50 -2.48
N PRO A 140 -7.87 15.67 -3.38
CA PRO A 140 -8.75 14.56 -3.75
C PRO A 140 -7.93 13.45 -4.42
N VAL A 141 -8.24 12.20 -4.11
CA VAL A 141 -7.56 11.03 -4.68
C VAL A 141 -8.58 10.10 -5.31
N HIS A 142 -8.35 9.74 -6.56
CA HIS A 142 -9.22 8.90 -7.36
C HIS A 142 -8.49 7.62 -7.75
N VAL A 143 -9.12 6.46 -7.57
CA VAL A 143 -8.61 5.21 -8.14
C VAL A 143 -9.07 5.12 -9.59
N ALA A 144 -8.16 4.76 -10.51
CA ALA A 144 -8.48 4.55 -11.91
C ALA A 144 -9.57 3.46 -12.07
N GLU A 145 -10.40 3.56 -13.12
CA GLU A 145 -11.50 2.61 -13.34
C GLU A 145 -11.00 1.16 -13.53
N ASP A 146 -9.91 0.99 -14.28
CA ASP A 146 -9.18 -0.26 -14.39
C ASP A 146 -7.70 -0.06 -14.05
N PRO A 147 -7.34 -0.11 -12.76
CA PRO A 147 -5.96 0.17 -12.34
C PRO A 147 -5.00 -0.96 -12.74
N LEU A 148 -5.48 -2.17 -13.02
CA LEU A 148 -4.62 -3.30 -13.41
C LEU A 148 -4.22 -3.25 -14.89
N SER A 149 -5.12 -2.77 -15.75
CA SER A 149 -4.87 -2.68 -17.20
C SER A 149 -4.27 -1.34 -17.63
N ALA A 150 -4.20 -0.34 -16.74
CA ALA A 150 -3.80 1.04 -17.05
C ALA A 150 -2.41 1.22 -17.70
N VAL A 151 -1.54 0.20 -17.70
CA VAL A 151 -0.19 0.25 -18.29
C VAL A 151 -0.06 -0.68 -19.52
N ALA A 152 -1.01 -1.59 -19.73
CA ALA A 152 -0.94 -2.58 -20.79
C ALA A 152 -1.55 -2.10 -22.13
N GLU A 153 -2.08 -0.88 -22.17
CA GLU A 153 -2.57 -0.20 -23.37
C GLU A 153 -1.64 0.93 -23.85
#